data_AF-A0AAU2HW08-F1
#
_entry.id   AF-A0AAU2HW08-F1
#
_cell.length_a   1.000
_cell.length_b   1.000
_cell.length_c   1.000
_cell.angle_alpha   90.00
_cell.angle_beta   90.00
_cell.angle_gamma   90.00
#
_symmetry.space_group_name_H-M   'P 1'
#
loop_
_entity.id
_entity.type
_entity.pdbx_description
1 polymer ?
#
loop_
_entity_poly.entity_id
_entity_poly.type
_entity_poly.pdbx_seq_one_letter_code
_entity_poly.pdbx_strand_id
1 'polypeptide(L)'
;MYPILAKAINFYAHFLHEGPDGRLHLLETRSPEYANAEDCTCDLSLVRWGVRTLIASAKLLRNNDPRLKRWQDIDQRLTPYAEDPAAGVLIGKDVPLAGSHRHHSHLLRLYPLRERNGTGPGTAM
;
A
#
# COMPACT_ATOMS: atom_id res chain seq x y z
N MET A 1 -2.31 10.05 17.77
CA MET A 1 -2.34 9.28 16.52
C MET A 1 -1.00 8.61 16.19
N TYR A 2 0.10 9.35 16.14
CA TYR A 2 1.42 8.84 15.72
C TYR A 2 1.87 7.49 16.34
N PRO A 3 1.80 7.26 17.67
CA PRO A 3 2.28 5.99 18.25
C PRO A 3 1.44 4.77 17.82
N ILE A 4 0.14 4.95 17.58
CA ILE A 4 -0.77 3.87 17.18
C ILE A 4 -0.49 3.50 15.72
N LEU A 5 -0.40 4.50 14.83
CA LEU A 5 -0.05 4.27 13.43
C LEU A 5 1.33 3.60 13.30
N ALA A 6 2.30 4.04 14.11
CA ALA A 6 3.63 3.43 14.12
C ALA A 6 3.56 1.94 14.50
N LYS A 7 2.77 1.56 15.51
CA LYS A 7 2.56 0.15 15.87
C LYS A 7 1.92 -0.64 14.73
N ALA A 8 0.86 -0.12 14.12
CA ALA A 8 0.16 -0.78 13.01
C ALA A 8 1.09 -1.01 11.80
N ILE A 9 1.85 0.01 11.39
CA ILE A 9 2.75 -0.10 10.25
C ILE A 9 3.95 -1.00 10.53
N ASN A 10 4.46 -1.01 11.75
CA ASN A 10 5.54 -1.95 12.09
C ASN A 10 5.06 -3.40 12.16
N PHE A 11 3.78 -3.63 12.50
CA PHE A 11 3.17 -4.96 12.37
C PHE A 11 3.15 -5.39 10.90
N TYR A 12 2.64 -4.55 9.99
CA TYR A 12 2.71 -4.84 8.55
C TYR A 12 4.14 -5.06 8.04
N ALA A 13 5.09 -4.24 8.50
CA ALA A 13 6.48 -4.30 8.06
C ALA A 13 7.19 -5.63 8.39
N HIS A 14 6.65 -6.42 9.33
CA HIS A 14 7.14 -7.76 9.63
C HIS A 14 6.79 -8.79 8.55
N PHE A 15 5.69 -8.56 7.82
CA PHE A 15 5.23 -9.44 6.74
C PHE A 15 5.79 -9.03 5.37
N LEU A 16 6.55 -7.93 5.30
CA LEU A 16 7.24 -7.52 4.09
C LEU A 16 8.48 -8.37 3.88
N HIS A 17 8.58 -8.97 2.70
CA HIS A 17 9.75 -9.71 2.24
C HIS A 17 10.28 -9.11 0.94
N GLU A 18 11.58 -9.26 0.69
CA GLU A 18 12.18 -8.82 -0.57
C GLU A 18 11.96 -9.87 -1.65
N GLY A 19 11.37 -9.46 -2.77
CA GLY A 19 11.15 -10.29 -3.94
C GLY A 19 12.38 -10.37 -4.85
N PRO A 20 12.36 -11.25 -5.87
CA PRO A 20 13.45 -11.37 -6.83
C PRO A 20 13.65 -10.12 -7.70
N ASP A 21 12.69 -9.20 -7.72
CA ASP A 21 12.77 -7.89 -8.39
C ASP A 21 13.39 -6.79 -7.50
N GLY A 22 13.83 -7.14 -6.29
CA GLY A 22 14.42 -6.22 -5.30
C GLY A 22 13.38 -5.33 -4.60
N ARG A 23 12.08 -5.57 -4.80
CA ARG A 23 10.99 -4.83 -4.16
C ARG A 23 10.51 -5.53 -2.90
N LEU A 24 9.80 -4.76 -2.06
CA LEU A 24 9.15 -5.29 -0.87
C LEU A 24 7.72 -5.71 -1.20
N HIS A 25 7.41 -6.97 -0.95
CA HIS A 25 6.12 -7.60 -1.21
C HIS A 25 5.45 -8.01 0.10
N LEU A 26 4.13 -8.02 0.11
CA LEU A 26 3.33 -8.63 1.17
C LEU A 26 3.07 -10.09 0.84
N LEU A 27 3.15 -10.94 1.86
CA LEU A 27 2.67 -12.32 1.79
C LEU A 27 1.17 -12.35 1.45
N GLU A 28 0.65 -13.53 1.12
CA GLU A 28 -0.78 -13.73 0.88
C GLU A 28 -1.60 -13.22 2.07
N THR A 29 -2.53 -12.31 1.78
CA THR A 29 -3.56 -11.86 2.69
C THR A 29 -4.93 -12.01 2.01
N ARG A 30 -5.95 -11.37 2.59
CA ARG A 30 -7.32 -11.44 2.07
C ARG A 30 -7.85 -10.06 1.77
N SER A 31 -8.20 -9.83 0.50
CA SER A 31 -9.04 -8.70 0.13
C SER A 31 -10.43 -8.92 0.72
N PRO A 32 -10.96 -7.97 1.51
CA PRO A 32 -12.18 -8.14 2.28
C PRO A 32 -13.32 -8.76 1.47
N GLU A 33 -13.74 -9.96 1.88
CA GLU A 33 -14.87 -10.72 1.35
C GLU A 33 -14.83 -11.10 -0.13
N TYR A 34 -13.70 -10.90 -0.81
CA TYR A 34 -13.56 -11.25 -2.22
C TYR A 34 -12.65 -12.47 -2.41
N ALA A 35 -11.34 -12.32 -2.19
CA ALA A 35 -10.37 -13.38 -2.47
C ALA A 35 -9.10 -13.21 -1.65
N ASN A 36 -8.33 -14.29 -1.54
CA ASN A 36 -6.94 -14.22 -1.11
C ASN A 36 -6.06 -13.78 -2.28
N ALA A 37 -5.03 -13.00 -1.98
CA ALA A 37 -4.00 -12.65 -2.94
C ALA A 37 -2.71 -12.25 -2.20
N GLU A 38 -1.55 -12.56 -2.77
CA GLU A 38 -0.31 -11.82 -2.49
C GLU A 38 -0.50 -10.35 -2.88
N ASP A 39 0.23 -9.46 -2.21
CA ASP A 39 0.23 -8.04 -2.56
C ASP A 39 -1.19 -7.45 -2.68
N CYS A 40 -2.09 -7.84 -1.77
CA CYS A 40 -3.45 -7.30 -1.74
C CYS A 40 -3.41 -5.78 -1.78
N THR A 41 -4.06 -5.19 -2.80
CA THR A 41 -3.98 -3.76 -3.10
C THR A 41 -4.46 -2.91 -1.93
N CYS A 42 -5.47 -3.37 -1.19
CA CYS A 42 -5.95 -2.69 0.02
C CYS A 42 -4.86 -2.56 1.09
N ASP A 43 -4.11 -3.64 1.32
CA ASP A 43 -3.07 -3.69 2.33
C ASP A 43 -1.85 -2.88 1.89
N LEU A 44 -1.45 -2.99 0.62
CA LEU A 44 -0.41 -2.15 0.04
C LEU A 44 -0.75 -0.66 0.17
N SER A 45 -2.01 -0.29 -0.07
CA SER A 45 -2.48 1.10 0.08
C SER A 45 -2.36 1.58 1.52
N LEU A 46 -2.81 0.78 2.49
CA LEU A 46 -2.71 1.11 3.91
C LEU A 46 -1.25 1.23 4.38
N VAL A 47 -0.38 0.32 3.92
CA VAL A 47 1.06 0.38 4.23
C VAL A 47 1.68 1.63 3.64
N ARG A 48 1.47 1.89 2.34
CA ARG A 48 2.03 3.06 1.62
C ARG A 48 1.56 4.37 2.25
N TRP A 49 0.26 4.52 2.47
CA TRP A 49 -0.29 5.70 3.14
C TRP A 49 0.27 5.86 4.55
N GLY A 50 0.37 4.77 5.32
CA GLY A 50 0.81 4.82 6.71
C GLY A 50 2.28 5.18 6.86
N VAL A 51 3.19 4.61 6.06
CA VAL A 51 4.62 4.98 6.11
C VAL A 51 4.82 6.45 5.72
N ARG A 52 4.15 6.93 4.67
CA ARG A 52 4.22 8.34 4.26
C ARG A 52 3.68 9.28 5.34
N THR A 53 2.57 8.90 5.96
CA THR A 53 1.97 9.66 7.07
C THR A 53 2.89 9.70 8.28
N LEU A 54 3.57 8.59 8.61
CA LEU A 54 4.55 8.53 9.70
C LEU A 54 5.77 9.41 9.42
N ILE A 55 6.33 9.35 8.21
CA ILE A 55 7.46 10.20 7.80
C ILE A 55 7.08 11.68 7.89
N ALA A 56 5.93 12.06 7.33
CA ALA A 56 5.43 13.43 7.37
C ALA A 56 5.16 13.90 8.81
N SER A 57 4.56 13.05 9.63
CA SER A 57 4.27 13.35 11.04
C SER A 57 5.55 13.49 11.87
N ALA A 58 6.55 12.63 11.65
CA ALA A 58 7.82 12.73 12.35
C ALA A 58 8.53 14.05 12.02
N LYS A 59 8.49 14.50 10.76
CA LYS A 59 8.99 15.82 10.35
C LYS A 59 8.24 16.95 11.04
N LEU A 60 6.89 16.91 11.04
CA LEU A 60 6.06 17.94 11.67
C LEU A 60 6.32 18.05 13.18
N LEU A 61 6.44 16.91 13.86
CA LEU A 61 6.66 16.82 15.30
C LEU A 61 8.14 16.98 15.70
N ARG A 62 9.05 17.12 14.72
CA ARG A 62 10.52 17.12 14.94
C ARG A 62 10.99 15.91 15.74
N ASN A 63 10.40 14.75 15.47
CA ASN A 63 10.70 13.49 16.13
C ASN A 63 11.77 12.72 15.35
N ASN A 64 12.89 12.39 16.00
CA ASN A 64 13.93 11.54 15.45
C ASN A 64 13.64 10.06 15.75
N ASP A 65 12.55 9.55 15.20
CA ASP A 65 12.17 8.15 15.40
C ASP A 65 13.22 7.22 14.75
N PRO A 66 13.79 6.25 15.49
CA PRO A 66 14.84 5.37 14.95
C PRO A 66 14.38 4.53 13.75
N ARG A 67 13.05 4.40 13.55
CA ARG A 67 12.47 3.63 12.44
C ARG A 67 12.33 4.43 11.15
N LEU A 68 12.65 5.72 11.14
CA LEU A 68 12.48 6.58 9.94
C LEU A 68 13.14 6.01 8.70
N LYS A 69 14.37 5.49 8.83
CA LYS A 69 15.10 4.87 7.72
C LYS A 69 14.35 3.67 7.15
N ARG A 70 13.74 2.85 8.01
CA ARG A 70 12.94 1.68 7.58
C ARG A 70 11.65 2.11 6.89
N TRP A 71 10.96 3.14 7.38
CA TRP A 71 9.74 3.63 6.71
C TRP A 71 10.05 4.25 5.34
N GLN A 72 11.18 4.94 5.20
CA GLN A 72 11.64 5.46 3.92
C GLN A 72 12.00 4.34 2.93
N ASP A 73 12.69 3.30 3.41
CA ASP A 73 12.99 2.09 2.64
C ASP A 73 11.71 1.42 2.13
N ILE A 74 10.69 1.30 3.00
CA ILE A 74 9.39 0.75 2.61
C ILE A 74 8.72 1.64 1.55
N ASP A 75 8.63 2.96 1.75
CA ASP A 75 7.99 3.84 0.75
C ASP A 75 8.65 3.76 -0.64
N GLN A 76 9.97 3.62 -0.67
CA GLN A 76 10.77 3.55 -1.90
C GLN A 76 10.68 2.20 -2.60
N ARG A 77 10.68 1.09 -1.85
CA ARG A 77 10.78 -0.26 -2.41
C ARG A 77 9.48 -1.05 -2.38
N LEU A 78 8.42 -0.58 -1.72
CA LEU A 78 7.13 -1.28 -1.72
C LEU A 78 6.64 -1.45 -3.15
N THR A 79 6.33 -2.71 -3.52
CA THR A 79 5.89 -3.10 -4.85
C THR A 79 4.78 -2.19 -5.39
N PRO A 80 4.79 -1.83 -6.68
CA PRO A 80 3.66 -1.13 -7.29
C PRO A 80 2.38 -1.95 -7.17
N TYR A 81 1.24 -1.28 -7.31
CA TYR A 81 -0.03 -1.99 -7.40
C TYR A 81 -0.04 -2.86 -8.66
N ALA A 82 -0.62 -4.06 -8.56
CA ALA A 82 -0.89 -4.87 -9.73
C ALA A 82 -1.96 -4.16 -10.58
N GLU A 83 -1.68 -3.96 -11.87
CA GLU A 83 -2.55 -3.24 -12.81
C GLU A 83 -2.66 -4.03 -14.11
N ASP A 84 -3.86 -4.01 -14.69
CA ASP A 84 -4.15 -4.49 -16.04
C ASP A 84 -4.56 -3.29 -16.92
N PRO A 85 -4.11 -3.19 -18.18
CA PRO A 85 -4.41 -2.05 -19.04
C PRO A 85 -5.91 -1.80 -19.29
N ALA A 86 -6.75 -2.84 -19.27
CA ALA A 86 -8.18 -2.72 -19.52
C ALA A 86 -8.99 -2.63 -18.22
N ALA A 87 -8.61 -3.39 -17.17
CA ALA A 87 -9.34 -3.45 -15.90
C ALA A 87 -8.85 -2.43 -14.86
N GLY A 88 -7.68 -1.82 -15.05
CA GLY A 88 -7.05 -0.93 -14.09
C GLY A 88 -6.44 -1.71 -12.93
N VAL A 89 -6.58 -1.19 -11.70
CA VAL A 89 -5.96 -1.78 -10.51
C VAL A 89 -6.65 -3.08 -10.13
N LEU A 90 -5.85 -4.12 -9.89
CA LEU A 90 -6.31 -5.44 -9.50
C LEU A 90 -6.55 -5.56 -8.00
N ILE A 91 -7.16 -6.67 -7.57
CA ILE A 91 -7.42 -6.98 -6.15
C ILE A 91 -6.12 -7.19 -5.39
N GLY A 92 -5.19 -7.88 -6.03
CA GLY A 92 -3.83 -8.17 -5.60
C GLY A 92 -3.09 -8.78 -6.79
N LYS A 93 -1.90 -9.31 -6.56
CA LYS A 93 -1.09 -9.93 -7.62
C LYS A 93 -1.87 -11.05 -8.32
N ASP A 94 -1.97 -10.95 -9.64
CA ASP A 94 -2.66 -11.91 -10.53
C ASP A 94 -4.15 -12.16 -10.23
N VAL A 95 -4.81 -11.30 -9.42
CA VAL A 95 -6.23 -11.46 -9.06
C VAL A 95 -7.09 -10.30 -9.58
N PRO A 96 -7.81 -10.48 -10.70
CA PRO A 96 -8.72 -9.46 -11.22
C PRO A 96 -10.06 -9.40 -10.47
N LEU A 97 -10.76 -8.28 -10.62
CA LEU A 97 -12.18 -8.17 -10.29
C LEU A 97 -13.00 -8.83 -11.42
N ALA A 98 -13.33 -10.10 -11.27
CA ALA A 98 -14.00 -10.92 -12.27
C ALA A 98 -15.53 -10.77 -12.28
N GLY A 99 -16.11 -10.08 -11.29
CA GLY A 99 -17.55 -9.88 -11.17
C GLY A 99 -17.91 -8.76 -10.22
N SER A 100 -19.16 -8.31 -10.28
CA SER A 100 -19.68 -7.28 -9.37
C SER A 100 -19.55 -7.72 -7.92
N HIS A 101 -19.02 -6.84 -7.07
CA HIS A 101 -18.87 -7.09 -5.64
C HIS A 101 -19.12 -5.80 -4.86
N ARG A 102 -19.68 -5.92 -3.65
CA ARG A 102 -20.03 -4.75 -2.84
C ARG A 102 -18.80 -4.02 -2.28
N HIS A 103 -17.70 -4.75 -2.07
CA HIS A 103 -16.45 -4.19 -1.54
C HIS A 103 -15.46 -3.85 -2.66
N HIS A 104 -15.04 -2.58 -2.68
CA HIS A 104 -14.04 -2.06 -3.62
C HIS A 104 -12.74 -1.72 -2.87
N SER A 105 -12.29 -2.63 -2.00
CA SER A 105 -11.15 -2.39 -1.10
C SER A 105 -9.84 -2.08 -1.82
N HIS A 106 -9.66 -2.60 -3.04
CA HIS A 106 -8.53 -2.25 -3.91
C HIS A 106 -8.54 -0.79 -4.39
N LEU A 107 -9.64 -0.05 -4.17
CA LEU A 107 -9.76 1.38 -4.48
C LEU A 107 -9.54 2.29 -3.27
N LEU A 108 -9.14 1.75 -2.11
CA LEU A 108 -8.85 2.56 -0.90
C LEU A 108 -7.83 3.67 -1.16
N ARG A 109 -6.88 3.45 -2.08
CA ARG A 109 -5.90 4.45 -2.54
C ARG A 109 -6.56 5.75 -3.04
N LEU A 110 -7.77 5.67 -3.59
CA LEU A 110 -8.53 6.83 -4.07
C LEU A 110 -9.28 7.50 -2.92
N TYR A 111 -10.10 6.73 -2.21
CA TYR A 111 -10.84 7.20 -1.04
C TYR A 111 -10.96 6.07 -0.01
N PRO A 112 -10.70 6.33 1.28
CA PRO A 112 -10.45 7.63 1.90
C PRO A 112 -8.99 8.09 1.88
N LEU A 113 -8.04 7.29 1.38
CA LEU A 113 -6.61 7.55 1.57
C LEU A 113 -6.05 8.70 0.71
N ARG A 114 -6.70 9.01 -0.42
CA ARG A 114 -6.32 10.11 -1.33
C ARG A 114 -4.85 10.08 -1.75
N GLU A 115 -4.31 8.89 -2.01
CA GLU A 115 -2.93 8.73 -2.50
C GLU A 115 -2.73 9.31 -3.89
N ARG A 116 -3.80 9.37 -4.69
CA ARG A 116 -3.83 10.09 -5.96
C ARG A 116 -4.50 11.45 -5.76
N ASN A 117 -3.71 12.52 -5.78
CA ASN A 117 -4.26 13.85 -6.04
C ASN A 117 -4.77 13.85 -7.50
N GLY A 118 -6.02 14.25 -7.73
CA GLY A 118 -6.71 14.19 -9.03
C GLY A 118 -6.14 15.10 -10.14
N THR A 119 -4.84 15.38 -10.14
CA THR A 119 -4.18 16.34 -11.03
C THR A 119 -2.93 15.82 -11.74
N GLY A 120 -2.59 14.52 -11.62
CA GLY A 120 -1.51 13.92 -12.40
C GLY A 120 -1.99 13.45 -13.78
N PRO A 121 -1.36 13.86 -14.91
CA PRO A 121 -1.65 13.25 -16.20
C PRO A 121 -1.31 11.76 -16.12
N GLY A 122 -2.21 10.91 -16.60
CA GLY A 122 -1.89 9.50 -16.81
C GLY A 122 -0.64 9.46 -17.67
N THR A 123 0.45 8.90 -17.14
CA THR A 123 1.64 8.66 -17.92
C THR A 123 1.29 7.53 -18.88
N ALA A 124 0.82 7.90 -20.06
CA ALA A 124 0.87 7.05 -21.22
C ALA A 124 2.36 6.76 -21.48
N MET A 125 2.74 5.49 -21.35
CA MET A 125 3.76 4.88 -22.19
C MET A 125 3.07 3.89 -23.10
#